data_AF-A0A7S1CK45-F1
#
_entry.id   AF-A0A7S1CK45-F1
#
_cell.length_a   1.000
_cell.length_b   1.000
_cell.length_c   1.000
_cell.angle_alpha   90.00
_cell.angle_beta   90.00
_cell.angle_gamma   90.00
#
_symmetry.space_group_name_H-M   'P 1'
#
loop_
_entity.id
_entity.type
_entity.pdbx_description
1 polymer ?
#
loop_
_entity_poly.entity_id
_entity_poly.type
_entity_poly.pdbx_seq_one_letter_code
_entity_poly.pdbx_strand_id
1 'polypeptide(L)'
;MSAVPVETVRAGLRALDRMVRVNPPDRALALLRTTAAILRNVVDHPDEPKYAMLRTANKAIANRILAANGGLELLRLAGFRRATRDGDPVLHLSADSRWREHIPAVLEWVEGAAHLLEGAAGDGGG
;
A
#
# COMPACT_ATOMS: atom_id res chain seq x y z
N MET A 1 -11.60 7.28 19.87
CA MET A 1 -10.87 6.44 18.91
C MET A 1 -11.88 5.51 18.26
N SER A 2 -12.23 5.70 16.99
CA SER A 2 -13.07 4.74 16.28
C SER A 2 -12.17 3.60 15.82
N ALA A 3 -12.53 2.36 16.15
CA ALA A 3 -11.80 1.18 15.68
C ALA A 3 -12.11 0.95 14.19
N VAL A 4 -11.13 0.47 13.42
CA VAL A 4 -11.36 0.02 12.05
C VAL A 4 -12.37 -1.14 12.08
N PRO A 5 -13.45 -1.12 11.30
CA PRO A 5 -14.46 -2.18 11.32
C PRO A 5 -13.83 -3.56 10.97
N VAL A 6 -14.23 -4.62 11.68
CA VAL A 6 -13.63 -5.97 11.55
C VAL A 6 -13.78 -6.55 10.15
N GLU A 7 -14.87 -6.23 9.46
CA GLU A 7 -15.10 -6.57 8.06
C GLU A 7 -14.09 -5.90 7.13
N THR A 8 -13.69 -4.66 7.43
CA THR A 8 -12.66 -3.93 6.68
C THR A 8 -11.31 -4.61 6.86
N VAL A 9 -10.96 -4.99 8.10
CA VAL A 9 -9.75 -5.77 8.39
C VAL A 9 -9.75 -7.08 7.61
N ARG A 10 -10.84 -7.84 7.69
CA ARG A 10 -10.95 -9.15 7.01
C ARG A 10 -10.87 -9.04 5.49
N ALA A 11 -11.50 -8.02 4.92
CA ALA A 11 -11.42 -7.75 3.47
C ALA A 11 -9.99 -7.35 3.07
N GLY A 12 -9.34 -6.50 3.87
CA GLY A 12 -7.98 -6.05 3.63
C GLY A 12 -6.97 -7.19 3.65
N LEU A 13 -7.01 -8.04 4.68
CA LEU A 13 -6.14 -9.20 4.79
C LEU A 13 -6.34 -10.19 3.62
N ARG A 14 -7.58 -10.42 3.20
CA ARG A 14 -7.85 -11.28 2.02
C ARG A 14 -7.32 -10.70 0.71
N ALA A 15 -7.41 -9.39 0.54
CA ALA A 15 -6.86 -8.72 -0.64
C ALA A 15 -5.32 -8.81 -0.66
N LEU A 16 -4.68 -8.59 0.48
CA LEU A 16 -3.24 -8.73 0.66
C LEU A 16 -2.77 -10.16 0.37
N ASP A 17 -3.41 -11.14 0.99
CA ASP A 17 -3.14 -12.57 0.82
C ASP A 17 -3.29 -13.02 -0.66
N ARG A 18 -4.37 -12.59 -1.33
CA ARG A 18 -4.54 -12.80 -2.77
C ARG A 18 -3.41 -12.15 -3.58
N MET A 19 -3.09 -10.89 -3.30
CA MET A 19 -2.07 -10.11 -4.01
C MET A 19 -0.69 -10.78 -3.91
N VAL A 20 -0.31 -11.27 -2.73
CA VAL A 20 0.95 -12.01 -2.55
C VAL A 20 0.97 -13.27 -3.42
N ARG A 21 -0.11 -14.05 -3.47
CA ARG A 21 -0.17 -15.28 -4.26
C ARG A 21 -0.19 -15.10 -5.78
N VAL A 22 -0.79 -14.01 -6.29
CA VAL A 22 -0.96 -13.80 -7.75
C VAL A 22 0.19 -13.04 -8.41
N ASN A 23 1.24 -12.70 -7.66
CA ASN A 23 2.45 -12.08 -8.18
C ASN A 23 3.67 -12.99 -7.91
N PRO A 24 4.70 -12.97 -8.78
CA PRO A 24 5.99 -13.57 -8.46
C PRO A 24 6.56 -13.01 -7.14
N PRO A 25 7.31 -13.80 -6.34
CA PRO A 25 7.80 -13.38 -5.02
C PRO A 25 8.52 -12.03 -5.02
N ASP A 26 9.45 -11.82 -5.96
CA ASP A 26 10.19 -10.55 -6.07
C ASP A 26 9.28 -9.35 -6.36
N ARG A 27 8.25 -9.56 -7.19
CA ARG A 27 7.27 -8.52 -7.53
C ARG A 27 6.35 -8.24 -6.34
N ALA A 28 5.90 -9.26 -5.63
CA ALA A 28 5.11 -9.11 -4.41
C ALA A 28 5.91 -8.35 -3.34
N LEU A 29 7.17 -8.72 -3.12
CA LEU A 29 8.06 -8.05 -2.17
C LEU A 29 8.32 -6.58 -2.57
N ALA A 30 8.61 -6.30 -3.84
CA ALA A 30 8.80 -4.93 -4.32
C ALA A 30 7.55 -4.05 -4.15
N LEU A 31 6.36 -4.61 -4.40
CA LEU A 31 5.07 -3.96 -4.18
C LEU A 31 4.87 -3.63 -2.69
N LEU A 32 5.07 -4.62 -1.81
CA LEU A 32 4.91 -4.47 -0.36
C LEU A 32 5.85 -3.41 0.21
N ARG A 33 7.15 -3.47 -0.13
CA ARG A 33 8.15 -2.49 0.33
C ARG A 33 7.83 -1.08 -0.14
N THR A 34 7.45 -0.93 -1.42
CA THR A 34 7.11 0.39 -1.96
C THR A 34 5.85 0.95 -1.29
N THR A 35 4.87 0.10 -1.02
CA THR A 35 3.65 0.49 -0.29
C THR A 35 3.98 0.89 1.15
N ALA A 36 4.75 0.08 1.87
CA ALA A 36 5.17 0.37 3.24
C ALA A 36 5.89 1.73 3.32
N ALA A 37 6.83 2.00 2.41
CA ALA A 37 7.54 3.29 2.37
C ALA A 37 6.59 4.49 2.15
N ILE A 38 5.59 4.34 1.27
CA ILE A 38 4.59 5.39 1.03
C ILE A 38 3.75 5.63 2.29
N LEU A 39 3.22 4.56 2.89
CA LEU A 39 2.37 4.65 4.07
C LEU A 39 3.13 5.18 5.28
N ARG A 40 4.39 4.76 5.46
CA ARG A 40 5.30 5.27 6.49
C ARG A 40 5.51 6.78 6.37
N ASN A 41 5.80 7.29 5.16
CA ASN A 41 5.94 8.73 4.95
C ASN A 41 4.68 9.52 5.36
N VAL A 42 3.49 8.96 5.11
CA VAL A 42 2.22 9.60 5.51
C VAL A 42 2.04 9.57 7.03
N VAL A 43 2.39 8.47 7.70
CA VAL A 43 2.30 8.33 9.15
C VAL A 43 3.29 9.25 9.86
N ASP A 44 4.54 9.28 9.39
CA ASP A 44 5.63 10.01 10.03
C ASP A 44 5.54 11.52 9.76
N HIS A 45 4.96 11.90 8.61
CA HIS A 45 4.83 13.29 8.17
C HIS A 45 3.39 13.61 7.71
N PRO A 46 2.40 13.58 8.62
CA PRO A 46 0.99 13.67 8.27
C PRO A 46 0.55 15.04 7.72
N ASP A 47 1.31 16.10 8.04
CA ASP A 47 1.01 17.48 7.63
C ASP A 47 1.79 17.91 6.38
N GLU A 48 2.55 16.99 5.78
CA GLU A 48 3.34 17.23 4.58
C GLU A 48 2.53 16.81 3.33
N PRO A 49 1.94 17.76 2.57
CA PRO A 49 0.93 17.46 1.56
C PRO A 49 1.45 16.60 0.41
N LYS A 50 2.76 16.63 0.15
CA LYS A 50 3.38 15.84 -0.92
C LYS A 50 3.26 14.33 -0.71
N TYR A 51 3.09 13.87 0.53
CA TYR A 51 2.91 12.43 0.83
C TYR A 51 1.45 11.97 0.70
N ALA A 52 0.50 12.90 0.79
CA ALA A 52 -0.92 12.61 0.54
C ALA A 52 -1.28 12.50 -0.95
N MET A 53 -0.35 12.84 -1.85
CA MET A 53 -0.56 12.82 -3.30
C MET A 53 0.56 12.10 -4.05
N LEU A 54 0.20 11.04 -4.76
CA LEU A 54 1.10 10.18 -5.53
C LEU A 54 0.88 10.39 -7.02
N ARG A 55 1.90 10.87 -7.74
CA ARG A 55 1.85 10.96 -9.21
C ARG A 55 1.93 9.56 -9.80
N THR A 56 0.94 9.17 -10.60
CA THR A 56 0.93 7.83 -11.21
C THR A 56 2.09 7.62 -12.21
N ALA A 57 2.61 8.72 -12.79
CA ALA A 57 3.78 8.73 -13.65
C ALA A 57 5.13 8.52 -12.91
N ASN A 58 5.15 8.56 -11.57
CA ASN A 58 6.36 8.25 -10.82
C ASN A 58 6.77 6.80 -11.09
N LYS A 59 8.03 6.59 -11.52
CA LYS A 59 8.51 5.27 -11.95
C LYS A 59 8.35 4.17 -10.90
N ALA A 60 8.54 4.48 -9.61
CA ALA A 60 8.36 3.50 -8.55
C ALA A 60 6.88 3.12 -8.40
N ILE A 61 5.98 4.11 -8.42
CA ILE A 61 4.53 3.88 -8.35
C ILE A 61 4.04 3.10 -9.58
N ALA A 62 4.41 3.54 -10.79
CA ALA A 62 4.04 2.87 -12.03
C ALA A 62 4.52 1.41 -12.08
N ASN A 63 5.82 1.19 -11.85
CA ASN A 63 6.44 -0.12 -12.09
C ASN A 63 6.25 -1.11 -10.94
N ARG A 64 6.13 -0.63 -9.69
CA ARG A 64 6.07 -1.52 -8.51
C ARG A 64 4.68 -1.63 -7.93
N ILE A 65 3.82 -0.63 -8.14
CA ILE A 65 2.45 -0.64 -7.61
C ILE A 65 1.44 -0.89 -8.73
N LEU A 66 1.36 0.01 -9.70
CA LEU A 66 0.30 -0.04 -10.72
C LEU A 66 0.47 -1.23 -11.69
N ALA A 67 1.70 -1.67 -11.94
CA ALA A 67 1.99 -2.82 -12.76
C ALA A 67 1.82 -4.18 -12.05
N ALA A 68 1.62 -4.19 -10.72
CA ALA A 68 1.44 -5.41 -9.95
C ALA A 68 -0.05 -5.74 -9.78
N ASN A 69 -0.39 -7.03 -9.85
CA ASN A 69 -1.76 -7.49 -9.68
C ASN A 69 -2.24 -7.16 -8.27
N GLY A 70 -3.28 -6.32 -8.14
CA GLY A 70 -3.83 -5.91 -6.84
C GLY A 70 -3.14 -4.71 -6.17
N GLY A 71 -2.12 -4.09 -6.80
CA GLY A 71 -1.36 -3.02 -6.16
C GLY A 71 -2.16 -1.74 -5.92
N LEU A 72 -3.08 -1.39 -6.82
CA LEU A 72 -3.96 -0.24 -6.63
C LEU A 72 -5.01 -0.50 -5.53
N GLU A 73 -5.52 -1.72 -5.44
CA GLU A 73 -6.44 -2.16 -4.41
C GLU A 73 -5.81 -2.04 -3.02
N LEU A 74 -4.51 -2.35 -2.90
CA LEU A 74 -3.77 -2.16 -1.66
C LEU A 74 -3.71 -0.69 -1.24
N LEU A 75 -3.38 0.22 -2.16
CA LEU A 75 -3.42 1.67 -1.86
C LEU A 75 -4.84 2.16 -1.55
N ARG A 76 -5.86 1.59 -2.17
CA ARG A 76 -7.26 1.92 -1.87
C ARG A 76 -7.68 1.51 -0.47
N LEU A 77 -7.17 0.40 0.07
CA LEU A 77 -7.39 -0.01 1.46
C LEU A 77 -6.80 1.01 2.44
N ALA A 78 -5.66 1.61 2.10
CA ALA A 78 -5.05 2.70 2.85
C ALA A 78 -5.77 4.05 2.69
N GLY A 79 -6.79 4.15 1.83
CA GLY A 79 -7.59 5.36 1.64
C GLY A 79 -7.24 6.18 0.40
N PHE A 80 -6.24 5.78 -0.40
CA PHE A 80 -5.93 6.47 -1.65
C PHE A 80 -7.06 6.28 -2.68
N ARG A 81 -7.36 7.34 -3.42
CA ARG A 81 -8.35 7.35 -4.51
C ARG A 81 -7.74 7.99 -5.74
N ARG A 82 -8.20 7.55 -6.93
CA ARG A 82 -7.80 8.20 -8.19
C ARG A 82 -8.37 9.60 -8.25
N ALA A 83 -7.56 10.53 -8.71
CA ALA A 83 -7.95 11.91 -8.97
C ALA A 83 -7.14 12.45 -10.17
N THR A 84 -7.44 13.68 -10.56
CA THR A 84 -6.66 14.42 -11.56
C THR A 84 -6.18 15.71 -10.92
N ARG A 85 -4.89 16.03 -11.08
CA ARG A 85 -4.28 17.28 -10.61
C ARG A 85 -3.54 17.91 -11.77
N ASP A 86 -3.95 19.14 -12.13
CA ASP A 86 -3.34 19.91 -13.23
C ASP A 86 -3.29 19.14 -14.56
N GLY A 87 -4.32 18.31 -14.82
CA GLY A 87 -4.41 17.45 -16.01
C GLY A 87 -3.72 16.08 -15.89
N ASP A 88 -2.89 15.86 -14.85
CA ASP A 88 -2.19 14.60 -14.62
C ASP A 88 -2.99 13.63 -13.71
N PRO A 89 -3.02 12.32 -14.01
CA PRO A 89 -3.59 11.32 -13.13
C PRO A 89 -2.75 11.12 -11.86
N VAL A 90 -3.40 11.21 -10.71
CA VAL A 90 -2.78 11.02 -9.38
C VAL A 90 -3.59 10.05 -8.52
N LEU A 91 -2.96 9.54 -7.46
CA LEU A 91 -3.65 8.93 -6.32
C LEU A 91 -3.56 9.89 -5.14
N HIS A 92 -4.67 10.14 -4.47
CA HIS A 92 -4.77 11.13 -3.41
C HIS A 92 -5.51 10.58 -2.19
N LEU A 93 -5.05 10.93 -0.98
CA LEU A 93 -5.80 10.72 0.25
C LEU A 93 -6.86 11.81 0.39
N SER A 94 -8.14 11.45 0.26
CA SER A 94 -9.21 12.45 0.43
C SER A 94 -9.23 12.98 1.86
N ALA A 95 -9.56 14.27 2.02
CA ALA A 95 -9.82 14.86 3.33
C ALA A 95 -10.96 14.15 4.09
N ASP A 96 -11.92 13.59 3.36
CA ASP A 96 -13.03 12.81 3.92
C ASP A 96 -12.65 11.38 4.29
N SER A 97 -11.42 10.95 4.00
CA SER A 97 -10.97 9.59 4.30
C SER A 97 -10.47 9.48 5.74
N ARG A 98 -10.88 8.42 6.43
CA ARG A 98 -10.37 8.05 7.76
C ARG A 98 -8.96 7.44 7.69
N TRP A 99 -8.10 7.99 6.84
CA TRP A 99 -6.78 7.43 6.58
C TRP A 99 -5.92 7.37 7.85
N ARG A 100 -6.09 8.31 8.77
CA ARG A 100 -5.41 8.32 10.08
C ARG A 100 -5.73 7.08 10.94
N GLU A 101 -6.92 6.50 10.75
CA GLU A 101 -7.34 5.25 11.42
C GLU A 101 -6.88 4.02 10.64
N HIS A 102 -6.91 4.07 9.30
CA HIS A 102 -6.68 2.90 8.45
C HIS A 102 -5.21 2.65 8.10
N ILE A 103 -4.42 3.70 7.84
CA ILE A 103 -3.04 3.58 7.35
C ILE A 103 -2.14 2.83 8.33
N PRO A 104 -2.16 3.07 9.66
CA PRO A 104 -1.31 2.33 10.58
C PRO A 104 -1.53 0.82 10.51
N ALA A 105 -2.79 0.36 10.50
CA ALA A 105 -3.11 -1.06 10.39
C ALA A 105 -2.66 -1.65 9.05
N VAL A 106 -2.90 -0.95 7.94
CA VAL A 106 -2.46 -1.40 6.61
C VAL A 106 -0.93 -1.45 6.52
N LEU A 107 -0.24 -0.48 7.11
CA LEU A 107 1.22 -0.42 7.20
C LEU A 107 1.78 -1.64 7.93
N GLU A 108 1.23 -1.98 9.10
CA GLU A 108 1.62 -3.18 9.84
C GLU A 108 1.42 -4.46 9.02
N TRP A 109 0.30 -4.58 8.30
CA TRP A 109 0.03 -5.76 7.48
C TRP A 109 1.03 -5.91 6.32
N VAL A 110 1.37 -4.81 5.64
CA VAL A 110 2.30 -4.87 4.50
C VAL A 110 3.75 -5.08 4.95
N GLU A 111 4.15 -4.53 6.09
CA GLU A 111 5.49 -4.74 6.67
C GLU A 111 5.65 -6.18 7.14
N GLY A 112 4.64 -6.73 7.84
CA GLY A 112 4.65 -8.14 8.26
C GLY A 112 4.71 -9.09 7.07
N ALA A 113 3.91 -8.85 6.03
CA ALA A 113 3.94 -9.66 4.81
C ALA A 113 5.28 -9.55 4.06
N ALA A 114 5.89 -8.36 4.01
CA ALA A 114 7.21 -8.18 3.39
C ALA A 114 8.27 -9.01 4.13
N HIS A 115 8.29 -8.93 5.46
CA HIS A 115 9.23 -9.67 6.30
C HIS A 115 9.10 -11.20 6.13
N LEU A 116 7.87 -11.71 6.05
CA LEU A 116 7.62 -13.14 5.81
C LEU A 116 8.15 -13.60 4.44
N LEU A 117 7.99 -12.79 3.39
CA LEU A 117 8.53 -13.12 2.06
C LEU A 117 10.06 -13.06 2.03
N GLU A 118 10.69 -12.16 2.79
CA GLU A 118 12.14 -12.07 2.90
C GLU A 118 12.74 -13.28 3.60
N GLY A 119 12.13 -13.73 4.70
CA GLY A 119 12.53 -14.95 5.40
C GLY A 119 12.44 -16.19 4.50
N ALA A 120 11.33 -16.33 3.76
CA ALA A 120 11.15 -17.44 2.82
C ALA A 120 12.18 -17.46 1.68
N ALA A 121 12.70 -16.31 1.25
CA ALA A 121 13.74 -16.23 0.23
C ALA A 121 15.14 -16.59 0.78
N GLY A 122 15.38 -16.39 2.08
CA GLY A 122 16.63 -16.74 2.76
C GLY A 122 16.80 -18.24 3.04
N ASP A 123 15.69 -18.95 3.30
CA ASP A 123 15.71 -20.37 3.68
C ASP A 123 15.80 -21.34 2.49
N GLY A 124 15.72 -20.85 1.25
CA GLY A 124 15.80 -21.66 0.01
C GLY A 124 17.21 -21.83 -0.57
N GLY A 125 18.23 -21.29 0.11
CA GLY A 125 19.65 -21.38 -0.29
C GLY A 125 20.46 -22.19 0.71
N GLY A 126 20.29 -23.52 0.69
CA GLY A 126 21.06 -24.48 1.48
C GLY A 126 21.16 -25.82 0.76
#